data_AF-A0A495X666-F1
#
_entry.id   AF-A0A495X666-F1
#
_cell.length_a   1.000
_cell.length_b   1.000
_cell.length_c   1.000
_cell.angle_alpha   90.00
_cell.angle_beta   90.00
_cell.angle_gamma   90.00
#
_symmetry.space_group_name_H-M   'P 1'
#
loop_
_entity.id
_entity.type
_entity.pdbx_description
1 polymer ?
#
loop_
_entity_poly.entity_id
_entity_poly.type
_entity_poly.pdbx_seq_one_letter_code
_entity_poly.pdbx_strand_id
1 'polypeptide(L)' 'MRNTEEADTLAELIDDCTEVPAELRPTDKALPEPRLAAKWQVSDANAAQVANLDAYV' A
#
# COMPACT_ATOMS: atom_id res chain seq x y z
N MET A 1 3.39 20.98 -13.80
CA MET A 1 2.16 21.80 -13.94
C MET A 1 1.04 20.80 -13.78
N ARG A 2 0.27 20.82 -12.67
CA ARG A 2 -0.84 19.85 -12.52
C ARG A 2 -1.87 20.18 -13.60
N ASN A 3 -2.22 19.21 -14.45
CA ASN A 3 -3.44 19.31 -15.22
C ASN A 3 -4.59 19.37 -14.21
N THR A 4 -5.37 20.44 -14.26
CA THR A 4 -6.55 20.68 -13.41
C THR A 4 -7.84 20.27 -14.11
N GLU A 5 -7.73 19.54 -15.21
CA GLU A 5 -8.85 18.93 -15.92
C GLU A 5 -9.04 17.52 -15.34
N GLU A 6 -10.29 17.15 -15.04
CA GLU A 6 -10.61 15.79 -14.61
C GLU A 6 -10.36 14.83 -15.78
N ALA A 7 -9.82 13.64 -15.49
CA ALA A 7 -9.57 12.62 -16.52
C ALA A 7 -10.90 12.09 -17.10
N ASP A 8 -11.02 12.08 -18.43
CA ASP A 8 -12.20 11.57 -19.14
C ASP A 8 -12.12 10.05 -19.37
N THR A 9 -10.92 9.48 -19.27
CA THR A 9 -10.67 8.05 -19.44
C THR A 9 -9.82 7.45 -18.33
N LEU A 10 -9.94 6.14 -18.14
CA LEU A 10 -9.09 5.40 -17.20
C LEU A 10 -7.60 5.48 -17.59
N ALA A 11 -7.28 5.59 -18.88
CA ALA A 11 -5.90 5.71 -19.34
C ALA A 11 -5.28 7.04 -18.90
N GLU A 12 -6.00 8.15 -19.07
CA GLU A 12 -5.57 9.48 -18.61
C GLU A 12 -5.41 9.51 -17.08
N LEU A 13 -6.35 8.90 -16.34
CA LEU A 13 -6.23 8.80 -14.89
C LEU A 13 -4.98 8.01 -14.46
N ILE A 14 -4.65 6.92 -15.17
CA ILE A 14 -3.44 6.14 -14.90
C ILE A 14 -2.20 6.99 -15.20
N ASP A 15 -2.15 7.70 -16.31
CA ASP A 15 -1.02 8.56 -16.67
C ASP A 15 -0.81 9.66 -15.62
N ASP A 16 -1.86 10.38 -15.22
CA ASP A 16 -1.81 11.41 -14.17
C ASP A 16 -1.33 10.83 -12.83
N CYS A 17 -1.80 9.64 -12.46
CA CYS A 17 -1.43 9.01 -11.19
C CYS A 17 -0.03 8.37 -11.22
N THR A 18 0.51 8.06 -12.40
CA THR A 18 1.82 7.41 -12.55
C THR A 18 2.92 8.36 -13.04
N GLU A 19 2.59 9.63 -13.30
CA GLU A 19 3.54 10.69 -13.64
C GLU A 19 4.43 11.04 -12.45
N VAL A 20 5.47 10.20 -12.24
CA VAL A 20 6.54 10.47 -11.28
C VAL A 20 7.69 11.15 -12.03
N PRO A 21 8.10 12.40 -11.68
CA PRO A 21 9.27 13.07 -12.24
C PRO A 21 10.51 12.18 -12.21
N ALA A 22 11.33 12.23 -13.26
CA ALA A 22 12.49 11.35 -13.41
C ALA A 22 13.48 11.47 -12.25
N GLU A 23 13.58 12.65 -11.65
CA GLU A 23 14.45 12.96 -10.50
C GLU A 23 13.98 12.28 -9.21
N LEU A 24 12.68 11.93 -9.12
CA LEU A 24 12.08 11.20 -8.02
C LEU A 24 11.99 9.70 -8.27
N ARG A 25 12.21 9.25 -9.51
CA ARG A 25 12.28 7.83 -9.81
C ARG A 25 13.52 7.26 -9.13
N PRO A 26 13.38 6.23 -8.28
CA PRO A 26 14.54 5.60 -7.68
C PRO A 26 15.44 5.07 -8.80
N THR A 27 16.67 5.58 -8.86
CA THR A 27 17.73 5.06 -9.71
C THR A 27 18.10 3.67 -9.23
N ASP A 28 17.56 2.62 -9.87
CA ASP A 28 17.84 1.19 -9.65
C ASP A 28 18.52 0.89 -8.31
N LYS A 29 17.85 1.25 -7.21
CA LYS A 29 18.31 0.86 -5.89
C LYS A 29 17.95 -0.60 -5.80
N ALA A 30 18.97 -1.45 -5.72
CA ALA A 30 18.79 -2.87 -5.47
C ALA A 30 17.76 -3.03 -4.35
N LEU A 31 16.60 -3.62 -4.70
CA LEU A 31 15.57 -3.89 -3.72
C LEU A 31 16.19 -4.81 -2.65
N PRO A 32 15.86 -4.61 -1.37
CA PRO A 32 16.33 -5.52 -0.35
C PRO A 32 15.86 -6.94 -0.68
N GLU A 33 16.75 -7.91 -0.49
CA GLU A 33 16.44 -9.33 -0.68
C GLU A 33 15.18 -9.72 0.12
N PRO A 34 14.24 -10.48 -0.46
CA PRO A 34 13.08 -10.98 0.27
C PRO A 34 13.53 -11.75 1.51
N ARG A 35 13.06 -11.32 2.68
CA ARG A 35 13.31 -12.03 3.93
C ARG A 35 12.31 -13.17 4.09
N LEU A 36 12.77 -14.28 4.64
CA LEU A 36 11.87 -15.35 5.09
C LEU A 36 10.86 -14.78 6.08
N ALA A 37 9.57 -15.00 5.83
CA ALA A 37 8.53 -14.62 6.76
C ALA A 37 8.66 -15.46 8.04
N ALA A 38 8.58 -14.80 9.19
CA ALA A 38 8.37 -15.52 10.44
C ALA A 38 7.01 -16.21 10.41
N LYS A 39 6.89 -17.36 11.08
CA LYS A 39 5.58 -18.00 11.26
C LYS A 39 4.68 -17.04 12.03
N TRP A 40 3.44 -16.89 11.56
CA TRP A 40 2.43 -16.11 12.26
C TRP A 40 2.21 -16.70 13.66
N GLN A 41 2.21 -15.84 14.67
CA GLN A 41 1.91 -16.21 16.06
C GLN A 41 0.88 -15.23 16.61
N VAL A 42 -0.16 -15.77 17.24
CA VAL A 42 -1.17 -15.00 17.96
C VAL A 42 -0.94 -15.28 19.44
N SER A 43 -0.68 -14.25 20.22
CA SER A 43 -0.54 -14.40 21.67
C SER A 43 -1.90 -14.42 22.37
N ASP A 44 -1.93 -14.90 23.60
CA ASP A 44 -3.12 -14.83 24.45
C ASP A 44 -3.60 -13.38 24.63
N ALA A 45 -2.68 -12.42 24.67
CA ALA A 45 -3.01 -10.99 24.74
C ALA A 45 -3.74 -10.50 23.49
N ASN A 46 -3.40 -11.03 22.30
CA ASN A 46 -4.14 -10.72 21.07
C ASN A 46 -5.54 -11.33 21.09
N ALA A 47 -5.67 -12.57 21.54
CA ALA A 47 -6.97 -13.23 21.66
C ALA A 47 -7.89 -12.50 22.65
N ALA A 48 -7.33 -12.02 23.76
CA ALA A 48 -8.09 -11.29 24.79
C ALA A 48 -8.73 -9.98 24.29
N GLN A 49 -8.16 -9.32 23.28
CA GLN A 49 -8.69 -8.07 22.73
C GLN A 49 -10.08 -8.22 22.12
N VAL A 50 -10.41 -9.41 21.63
CA VAL A 50 -11.65 -9.69 20.91
C VAL A 50 -12.56 -10.65 21.66
N ALA A 51 -12.16 -11.11 22.84
CA ALA A 51 -12.84 -12.17 23.60
C ALA A 51 -14.29 -11.86 24.00
N ASN A 52 -14.71 -10.59 23.99
CA ASN A 52 -16.08 -10.16 24.33
C ASN A 52 -16.72 -9.34 23.19
N LEU A 53 -16.17 -9.41 21.98
CA LEU A 53 -16.71 -8.76 20.80
C LEU A 53 -17.51 -9.79 19.98
N ASP A 54 -18.59 -10.30 20.57
CA ASP A 54 -19.41 -11.36 19.98
C ASP A 54 -20.35 -10.88 18.85
N ALA A 55 -20.49 -9.56 18.68
CA ALA A 55 -21.34 -8.97 17.66
C ALA A 55 -20.71 -7.70 17.07
N TYR A 56 -20.64 -7.66 15.74
CA TYR A 56 -20.52 -6.42 14.97
C TYR A 56 -21.95 -5.99 14.63
N VAL A 57 -22.43 -4.90 15.22
CA VAL A 57 -23.75 -4.29 14.92
C VAL A 57 -23.60 -3.31 13.78
#